data_AF-A3IM89-F1
#
_entry.id   AF-A3IM89-F1
#
_cell.length_a   1.000
_cell.length_b   1.000
_cell.length_c   1.000
_cell.angle_alpha   90.00
_cell.angle_beta   90.00
_cell.angle_gamma   90.00
#
_symmetry.space_group_name_H-M   'P 1'
#
loop_
_entity.id
_entity.type
_entity.pdbx_description
1 polymer ?
#
loop_
_entity_poly.entity_id
_entity_poly.type
_entity_poly.pdbx_seq_one_letter_code
_entity_poly.pdbx_strand_id
1 'polypeptide(L)'
;MTEGDEARQSLTFDVILSNPSESPVSVNYITLDGSAIAGFDFDAVTGTLDFAPGETEKTIAVNIIGDRIASKKRMNGLVYA
;
A
#
# COMPACT_ATOMS: atom_id res chain seq x y z
N MET A 1 21.73 -18.60 9.64
CA MET A 1 20.67 -17.60 9.46
C MET A 1 20.41 -17.55 7.97
N THR A 2 19.24 -18.01 7.56
CA THR A 2 18.88 -18.24 6.15
C THR A 2 18.26 -16.96 5.60
N GLU A 3 18.85 -16.44 4.53
CA GLU A 3 18.32 -15.38 3.68
C GLU A 3 17.08 -15.91 2.96
N GLY A 4 15.92 -15.27 3.16
CA GLY A 4 14.68 -15.72 2.52
C GLY A 4 13.43 -15.32 3.27
N ASP A 5 13.18 -14.01 3.45
CA ASP A 5 11.85 -13.58 3.83
C ASP A 5 11.19 -12.88 2.65
N GLU A 6 10.24 -13.59 2.03
CA GLU A 6 9.09 -13.03 1.30
C GLU A 6 8.17 -12.25 2.26
N ALA A 7 8.76 -11.45 3.15
CA ALA A 7 8.04 -10.77 4.21
C ALA A 7 7.12 -9.74 3.59
N ARG A 8 5.82 -10.00 3.74
CA ARG A 8 4.79 -8.98 3.53
C ARG A 8 4.77 -8.13 4.79
N GLN A 9 5.14 -6.86 4.66
CA GLN A 9 5.02 -5.89 5.73
C GLN A 9 3.74 -5.09 5.54
N SER A 10 2.86 -5.05 6.54
CA SER A 10 1.69 -4.18 6.49
C SER A 10 2.10 -2.75 6.86
N LEU A 11 1.85 -1.81 5.96
CA LEU A 11 1.95 -0.38 6.22
C LEU A 11 0.54 0.18 6.47
N THR A 12 0.38 0.92 7.56
CA THR A 12 -0.90 1.51 7.95
C THR A 12 -0.88 3.01 7.70
N PHE A 13 -1.95 3.52 7.10
CA PHE A 13 -2.18 4.93 6.85
C PHE A 13 -3.39 5.41 7.64
N ASP A 14 -3.19 6.45 8.44
CA ASP A 14 -4.28 7.07 9.20
C ASP A 14 -5.03 8.08 8.33
N VAL A 15 -6.35 8.01 8.37
CA VAL A 15 -7.26 8.94 7.71
C VAL A 15 -8.05 9.66 8.78
N ILE A 16 -7.81 10.97 8.89
CA ILE A 16 -8.33 11.80 9.96
C ILE A 16 -9.31 12.83 9.40
N LEU A 17 -10.52 12.90 9.98
CA LEU A 17 -11.45 13.99 9.76
C LEU A 17 -11.02 15.20 10.58
N SER A 18 -11.08 16.40 9.99
CA SER A 18 -10.71 17.66 10.65
C SER A 18 -11.58 17.98 11.88
N ASN A 19 -12.80 17.46 11.90
CA ASN A 19 -13.76 17.60 12.99
C ASN A 19 -14.71 16.38 13.00
N PRO A 20 -15.30 16.04 14.15
CA PRO A 20 -16.35 15.03 14.19
C PRO A 20 -17.57 15.48 13.36
N SER A 21 -18.21 14.52 12.70
CA SER A 21 -19.47 14.72 11.99
C SER A 21 -20.61 14.13 12.81
N GLU A 22 -21.77 14.80 12.84
CA GLU A 22 -22.99 14.26 13.46
C GLU A 22 -23.70 13.25 12.55
N SER A 23 -23.29 13.14 11.29
CA SER A 23 -23.78 12.18 10.31
C SER A 23 -22.67 11.24 9.84
N PRO A 24 -22.98 10.01 9.39
CA PRO A 24 -21.99 9.12 8.82
C PRO A 24 -21.25 9.77 7.64
N VAL A 25 -19.94 9.52 7.53
CA VAL A 25 -19.11 10.00 6.41
C VAL A 25 -18.48 8.81 5.72
N SER A 26 -18.68 8.69 4.40
CA SER A 26 -18.09 7.64 3.58
C SER A 26 -17.01 8.23 2.67
N VAL A 27 -15.82 7.62 2.68
CA VAL A 27 -14.67 8.03 1.87
C VAL A 27 -14.18 6.86 1.04
N ASN A 28 -14.30 6.96 -0.29
CA ASN A 28 -13.74 5.96 -1.20
C ASN A 28 -12.24 6.21 -1.39
N TYR A 29 -11.46 5.14 -1.43
CA TYR A 29 -10.02 5.21 -1.64
C TYR A 29 -9.54 4.11 -2.59
N ILE A 30 -8.46 4.43 -3.32
CA ILE A 30 -7.69 3.51 -4.14
C ILE A 30 -6.20 3.81 -3.95
N THR A 31 -5.37 2.78 -3.96
CA THR A 31 -3.92 2.94 -4.13
C THR A 31 -3.61 3.10 -5.60
N LEU A 32 -2.71 4.04 -5.94
CA LEU A 32 -2.26 4.30 -7.30
C LEU A 32 -0.76 4.06 -7.42
N ASP A 33 -0.34 3.65 -8.62
CA ASP A 33 1.07 3.51 -8.94
C ASP A 33 1.77 4.87 -8.92
N GLY A 34 3.03 4.87 -8.47
CA GLY A 34 3.91 6.02 -8.48
C GLY A 34 5.33 5.58 -8.85
N SER A 35 6.28 5.79 -7.95
CA SER A 35 7.60 5.14 -8.05
C SER A 35 7.56 3.66 -7.66
N ALA A 36 6.61 3.28 -6.79
CA ALA A 36 6.28 1.90 -6.47
C ALA A 36 5.13 1.43 -7.36
N ILE A 37 5.17 0.17 -7.79
CA ILE A 37 4.21 -0.44 -8.72
C ILE A 37 3.40 -1.52 -7.99
N ALA A 38 2.08 -1.46 -8.11
CA ALA A 38 1.18 -2.46 -7.57
C ALA A 38 1.48 -3.87 -8.12
N GLY A 39 1.37 -4.88 -7.25
CA GLY A 39 1.68 -6.28 -7.53
C GLY A 39 3.17 -6.61 -7.57
N PHE A 40 4.06 -5.61 -7.54
CA PHE A 40 5.50 -5.79 -7.45
C PHE A 40 6.06 -5.28 -6.13
N ASP A 41 5.73 -4.04 -5.76
CA ASP A 41 6.23 -3.38 -4.56
C ASP A 41 5.18 -3.37 -3.43
N PHE A 42 3.88 -3.41 -3.76
CA PHE A 42 2.78 -3.46 -2.80
C PHE A 42 1.53 -4.11 -3.41
N ASP A 43 0.61 -4.62 -2.59
CA ASP A 43 -0.70 -5.08 -3.05
C ASP A 43 -1.64 -3.89 -3.24
N ALA A 44 -2.23 -3.73 -4.43
CA ALA A 44 -3.22 -2.69 -4.66
C ALA A 44 -4.45 -2.87 -3.75
N VAL A 45 -4.89 -1.80 -3.11
CA VAL A 45 -6.08 -1.78 -2.25
C VAL A 45 -7.05 -0.72 -2.73
N THR A 46 -8.33 -1.08 -2.74
CA THR A 46 -9.46 -0.17 -2.96
C THR A 46 -10.51 -0.45 -1.90
N GLY A 47 -11.27 0.58 -1.50
CA GLY A 47 -12.36 0.39 -0.57
C GLY A 47 -13.09 1.67 -0.22
N THR A 48 -13.94 1.56 0.79
CA THR A 48 -14.68 2.66 1.38
C THR A 48 -14.39 2.67 2.88
N LEU A 49 -14.06 3.83 3.43
CA LEU A 49 -13.99 4.08 4.86
C LEU A 49 -15.30 4.72 5.31
N ASP A 50 -15.99 4.08 6.24
CA ASP A 50 -17.23 4.61 6.83
C ASP A 50 -16.97 5.07 8.26
N PHE A 51 -16.98 6.38 8.47
CA PHE A 51 -16.90 7.01 9.78
C PHE A 51 -18.30 7.08 10.38
N ALA A 52 -18.47 6.49 11.55
CA ALA A 52 -19.70 6.66 12.32
C ALA A 52 -19.83 8.12 12.82
N PRO A 53 -21.03 8.57 13.21
CA PRO A 53 -21.19 9.87 13.87
C PRO A 53 -20.24 10.01 15.08
N GLY A 54 -19.48 11.10 15.11
CA GLY A 54 -18.48 11.38 16.14
C GLY A 54 -17.11 10.72 15.93
N GLU A 55 -16.96 9.80 14.98
CA GLU A 55 -15.68 9.19 14.66
C GLU A 55 -14.85 10.11 13.75
N THR A 56 -13.56 10.22 14.04
CA THR A 56 -12.64 11.11 13.29
C THR A 56 -11.43 10.39 12.75
N GLU A 57 -11.25 9.10 13.03
CA GLU A 57 -10.04 8.37 12.66
C GLU A 57 -10.40 6.99 12.13
N LYS A 58 -9.81 6.65 10.98
CA LYS A 58 -9.83 5.32 10.38
C LYS A 58 -8.44 5.00 9.88
N THR A 59 -8.18 3.72 9.65
CA THR A 59 -6.90 3.27 9.12
C THR A 59 -7.09 2.47 7.84
N ILE A 60 -6.14 2.61 6.93
CA ILE A 60 -6.02 1.79 5.72
C ILE A 60 -4.73 0.98 5.86
N ALA A 61 -4.83 -0.34 5.77
CA ALA A 61 -3.66 -1.22 5.72
C ALA A 61 -3.34 -1.56 4.25
N VAL A 62 -2.07 -1.41 3.87
CA VAL A 62 -1.54 -1.79 2.57
C VAL A 62 -0.37 -2.75 2.79
N ASN A 63 -0.42 -3.91 2.17
CA ASN A 63 0.69 -4.85 2.24
C ASN A 63 1.80 -4.42 1.28
N ILE A 64 3.00 -4.25 1.81
CA ILE A 64 4.21 -4.02 1.06
C ILE A 64 4.84 -5.38 0.75
N ILE A 65 5.20 -5.58 -0.51
CA ILE A 65 5.86 -6.78 -0.99
C ILE A 65 7.36 -6.53 -0.83
N GLY A 66 7.99 -7.23 0.12
CA GLY A 66 9.43 -7.14 0.34
C GLY A 66 10.22 -7.54 -0.90
N ASP A 67 11.37 -6.89 -1.12
CA ASP A 67 12.23 -7.16 -2.27
C ASP A 67 12.67 -8.64 -2.27
N ARG A 68 12.45 -9.30 -3.40
CA ARG A 68 13.01 -10.63 -3.66
C ARG A 68 14.47 -10.42 -4.07
N ILE A 69 15.35 -10.18 -3.10
CA ILE A 69 16.80 -10.26 -3.38
C ILE A 69 17.18 -11.74 -3.50
N ALA A 70 16.85 -12.34 -4.65
CA ALA A 70 17.52 -13.50 -5.26
C ALA A 70 17.10 -13.71 -6.74
N SER A 71 16.88 -12.67 -7.55
CA SER A 71 17.11 -12.73 -9.02
C SER A 71 16.91 -11.39 -9.74
N LYS A 72 17.89 -10.49 -9.62
CA LYS A 72 18.54 -9.84 -10.78
C LYS A 72 17.61 -9.27 -11.88
N LYS A 73 17.08 -8.06 -11.63
CA LYS A 73 16.64 -7.14 -12.69
C LYS A 73 17.52 -5.89 -12.59
N ARG A 74 18.70 -5.85 -13.21
CA ARG A 74 18.92 -5.80 -14.66
C ARG A 74 20.24 -6.51 -15.02
N MET A 75 20.20 -7.64 -15.72
CA MET A 75 21.39 -8.09 -16.47
C MET A 75 21.08 -8.14 -17.97
N ASN A 76 21.81 -7.27 -18.67
CA ASN A 76 22.32 -7.34 -20.04
C ASN A 76 21.35 -7.33 -21.22
N GLY A 77 21.37 -6.21 -21.95
CA GLY A 77 20.84 -6.10 -23.30
C GLY A 77 21.38 -4.89 -24.05
N LEU A 78 22.71 -4.77 -24.18
CA LEU A 78 23.34 -4.01 -25.27
C LEU A 78 24.60 -4.74 -25.73
N VAL A 79 24.43 -5.66 -26.68
CA VAL A 79 25.47 -5.98 -27.66
C VAL A 79 25.12 -5.13 -28.87
N TYR A 80 25.90 -4.08 -29.15
CA TYR A 80 25.96 -3.52 -30.50
C TYR A 80 27.02 -4.32 -31.26
N ALA A 81 26.60 -4.92 -32.38
CA ALA A 81 27.53 -5.46 -33.37
C ALA A 81 28.23 -4.32 -34.11
#